data_AF-A0A3N5TG44-F1
#
_entry.id   AF-A0A3N5TG44-F1
#
_cell.length_a   1.000
_cell.length_b   1.000
_cell.length_c   1.000
_cell.angle_alpha   90.00
_cell.angle_beta   90.00
_cell.angle_gamma   90.00
#
_symmetry.space_group_name_H-M   'P 1'
#
loop_
_entity.id
_entity.type
_entity.pdbx_description
1 polymer ?
#
loop_
_entity_poly.entity_id
_entity_poly.type
_entity_poly.pdbx_seq_one_letter_code
_entity_poly.pdbx_strand_id
1 'polypeptide(L)'
;MSGDGIERFSIAGNGTLSSVSMLTLAGLTGAPQRMNIDSTGAYAFVVQWAEGGDIGKIHQYGIVDSAGTLESLPTASISVSGLQDLVLYQ
;
A
#
# COMPACT_ATOMS: atom_id res chain seq x y z
N MET A 1 -12.03 14.32 -3.65
CA MET A 1 -10.95 13.94 -2.72
C MET A 1 -10.18 12.84 -3.41
N SER A 2 -8.94 13.09 -3.84
CA SER A 2 -8.13 12.12 -4.60
C SER A 2 -7.82 10.93 -3.70
N GLY A 3 -8.33 9.75 -4.05
CA GLY A 3 -8.22 8.51 -3.27
C GLY A 3 -6.88 7.80 -3.44
N ASP A 4 -5.82 8.50 -3.82
CA ASP A 4 -4.59 7.91 -4.36
C ASP A 4 -3.47 7.78 -3.31
N GLY A 5 -3.84 7.66 -2.02
CA GLY A 5 -2.87 7.67 -0.93
C GLY A 5 -3.28 6.85 0.29
N ILE A 6 -2.31 6.58 1.15
CA ILE A 6 -2.48 5.88 2.42
C ILE A 6 -2.42 6.91 3.55
N GLU A 7 -3.37 6.86 4.49
CA GLU A 7 -3.32 7.69 5.69
C GLU A 7 -2.55 7.00 6.82
N ARG A 8 -1.60 7.70 7.44
CA ARG A 8 -0.82 7.21 8.57
C ARG A 8 -1.40 7.70 9.88
N PHE A 9 -1.42 6.82 10.88
CA PHE A 9 -1.86 7.11 12.23
C PHE A 9 -0.75 6.76 13.23
N SER A 10 -0.64 7.56 14.27
CA SER A 10 0.12 7.19 15.48
C SER A 10 -0.82 6.50 16.45
N ILE A 11 -0.28 5.55 17.21
CA ILE A 11 -1.03 4.75 18.18
C ILE A 11 -0.50 5.11 19.58
N ALA A 12 -1.38 5.66 20.42
CA ALA A 12 -1.05 5.93 21.82
C ALA A 12 -1.03 4.62 22.65
N GLY A 13 -0.45 4.66 23.85
CA GLY A 13 -0.35 3.47 24.73
C GLY A 13 -1.70 2.88 25.15
N ASN A 14 -2.79 3.61 24.97
CA ASN A 14 -4.17 3.16 25.19
C ASN A 14 -4.87 2.69 23.89
N GLY A 15 -4.16 2.61 22.76
CA GLY A 15 -4.67 2.20 21.46
C GLY A 15 -5.40 3.29 20.67
N THR A 16 -5.48 4.53 21.17
CA THR A 16 -6.10 5.63 20.41
C THR A 16 -5.28 5.96 19.17
N LEU A 17 -5.97 6.11 18.02
CA LEU A 17 -5.38 6.49 16.74
C LEU A 17 -5.46 8.01 16.54
N SER A 18 -4.34 8.63 16.16
CA SER A 18 -4.27 10.04 15.77
C SER A 18 -3.67 10.16 14.38
N SER A 19 -4.37 10.83 13.45
CA SER A 19 -3.87 11.05 12.09
C SER A 19 -2.56 11.83 12.13
N VAL A 20 -1.58 11.37 11.35
CA VAL A 20 -0.23 11.95 11.26
C VAL A 20 -0.08 12.69 9.93
N SER A 21 -0.32 11.98 8.82
CA SER A 21 -0.20 12.53 7.47
C SER A 21 -0.75 11.57 6.42
N MET A 22 -1.14 12.12 5.27
CA MET A 22 -1.41 11.35 4.07
C MET A 22 -0.11 11.09 3.31
N LEU A 23 0.06 9.86 2.84
CA LEU A 23 1.19 9.41 2.04
C LEU A 23 0.73 9.15 0.61
N THR A 24 1.20 9.97 -0.33
CA THR A 24 1.01 9.72 -1.77
C THR A 24 2.06 8.74 -2.24
N LEU A 25 1.64 7.63 -2.86
CA LEU A 25 2.56 6.60 -3.30
C LEU A 25 2.87 6.75 -4.79
N ALA A 26 4.14 6.93 -5.11
CA ALA A 26 4.58 6.97 -6.50
C ALA A 26 4.25 5.64 -7.21
N GLY A 27 3.67 5.75 -8.40
CA GLY A 27 3.28 4.60 -9.23
C GLY A 27 1.86 4.11 -9.03
N LEU A 28 1.14 4.52 -7.96
CA LEU A 28 -0.29 4.29 -7.87
C LEU A 28 -1.03 5.18 -8.86
N THR A 29 -1.92 4.58 -9.64
CA THR A 29 -2.77 5.28 -10.62
C THR A 29 -4.26 5.16 -10.29
N GLY A 30 -4.59 4.71 -9.09
CA GLY A 30 -5.95 4.49 -8.61
C GLY A 30 -5.96 4.12 -7.13
N ALA A 31 -7.14 3.89 -6.56
CA ALA A 31 -7.30 3.77 -5.12
C ALA A 31 -6.69 2.46 -4.56
N PRO A 32 -5.83 2.52 -3.53
CA PRO A 32 -5.36 1.35 -2.83
C PRO A 32 -6.52 0.72 -2.03
N GLN A 33 -6.68 -0.62 -2.12
CA GLN A 33 -7.78 -1.33 -1.46
C GLN A 33 -7.36 -2.25 -0.32
N ARG A 34 -6.13 -2.77 -0.40
CA ARG A 34 -5.53 -3.64 0.60
C ARG A 34 -4.05 -3.31 0.72
N MET A 35 -3.53 -3.46 1.93
CA MET A 35 -2.09 -3.43 2.17
C MET A 35 -1.69 -4.55 3.12
N ASN A 36 -0.49 -5.06 2.95
CA ASN A 36 0.15 -5.97 3.89
C ASN A 36 1.61 -5.54 4.10
N ILE A 37 2.17 -5.84 5.26
CA ILE A 37 3.57 -5.58 5.60
C ILE A 37 4.22 -6.93 5.82
N ASP A 38 5.40 -7.13 5.25
CA ASP A 38 6.12 -8.39 5.45
C ASP A 38 6.54 -8.55 6.93
N SER A 39 6.79 -9.79 7.35
CA SER A 39 7.09 -10.08 8.77
C SER A 39 8.37 -9.42 9.30
N THR A 40 9.30 -9.02 8.41
CA THR A 40 10.52 -8.29 8.80
C THR A 40 10.27 -6.79 8.96
N GLY A 41 9.15 -6.27 8.44
CA GLY A 41 8.82 -4.85 8.43
C GLY A 41 9.63 -4.04 7.41
N ALA A 42 10.26 -4.68 6.43
CA ALA A 42 11.09 -4.04 5.42
C ALA A 42 10.31 -3.66 4.15
N TYR A 43 9.17 -4.31 3.89
CA TYR A 43 8.39 -4.16 2.67
C TYR A 43 6.90 -4.06 2.95
N ALA A 44 6.22 -3.19 2.20
CA ALA A 44 4.77 -3.12 2.13
C ALA A 44 4.29 -3.51 0.73
N PHE A 45 3.22 -4.29 0.67
CA PHE A 45 2.55 -4.70 -0.57
C PHE A 45 1.17 -4.05 -0.62
N VAL A 46 0.90 -3.27 -1.66
CA VAL A 46 -0.35 -2.53 -1.83
C VAL A 46 -1.07 -3.06 -3.06
N VAL A 47 -2.32 -3.49 -2.87
CA VAL A 47 -3.19 -3.93 -3.95
C VAL A 47 -4.01 -2.75 -4.44
N GLN A 48 -3.83 -2.43 -5.71
CA GLN A 48 -4.63 -1.48 -6.48
C GLN A 48 -5.61 -2.26 -7.35
N TRP A 49 -6.90 -1.95 -7.25
CA TRP A 49 -7.93 -2.57 -8.08
C TRP A 49 -7.91 -1.97 -9.50
N ALA A 50 -8.35 -2.77 -10.48
CA ALA A 50 -8.59 -2.37 -11.86
C ALA A 50 -9.72 -1.31 -11.96
N GLU A 51 -9.38 -0.04 -12.18
CA GLU A 51 -10.39 0.99 -12.47
C GLU A 51 -10.50 1.24 -13.98
N GLY A 52 -11.70 1.53 -14.49
CA GLY A 52 -11.89 2.03 -15.85
C GLY A 52 -11.41 1.14 -17.01
N GLY A 53 -11.21 -0.17 -16.79
CA GLY A 53 -10.71 -1.10 -17.81
C GLY A 53 -9.20 -1.39 -17.74
N ASP A 54 -8.49 -0.81 -16.77
CA ASP A 54 -7.09 -1.13 -16.50
C ASP A 54 -6.93 -2.50 -15.83
N ILE A 55 -5.70 -3.02 -15.83
CA ILE A 55 -5.36 -4.23 -15.08
C ILE A 55 -4.99 -3.82 -13.65
N GLY A 56 -5.55 -4.53 -12.65
CA GLY A 56 -5.19 -4.33 -11.25
C GLY A 56 -3.70 -4.59 -11.03
N LYS A 57 -3.12 -3.95 -10.02
CA LYS A 57 -1.68 -4.04 -9.76
C LYS A 57 -1.41 -4.34 -8.29
N ILE A 58 -0.39 -5.14 -8.05
CA ILE A 58 0.26 -5.21 -6.73
C ILE A 58 1.52 -4.37 -6.84
N HIS A 59 1.69 -3.41 -5.94
CA HIS A 59 2.89 -2.58 -5.83
C HIS A 59 3.64 -2.96 -4.56
N GLN A 60 4.95 -3.15 -4.66
CA GLN A 60 5.83 -3.31 -3.51
C GLN A 60 6.57 -2.00 -3.22
N TYR A 61 6.61 -1.63 -1.95
CA TYR A 61 7.32 -0.48 -1.43
C TYR A 61 8.33 -0.92 -0.38
N GLY A 62 9.46 -0.23 -0.29
CA GLY A 62 10.39 -0.36 0.82
C GLY A 62 9.92 0.49 2.01
N ILE A 63 9.99 -0.05 3.22
CA ILE A 63 9.82 0.70 4.47
C ILE A 63 11.20 1.19 4.89
N VAL A 64 11.43 2.50 4.83
CA VAL A 64 12.79 3.07 4.90
C VAL A 64 13.15 3.69 6.25
N ASP A 65 12.18 3.87 7.13
CA ASP A 65 12.40 4.41 8.46
C ASP A 65 11.46 3.79 9.50
N SER A 66 11.72 4.08 10.78
CA SER A 66 10.89 3.65 11.90
C SER A 66 9.51 4.34 11.95
N ALA A 67 9.28 5.35 11.10
CA ALA A 67 8.01 6.04 10.96
C ALA A 67 7.12 5.42 9.86
N GLY A 68 7.57 4.33 9.22
CA GLY A 68 6.81 3.62 8.20
C GLY A 68 6.73 4.37 6.86
N THR A 69 7.71 5.22 6.54
CA THR A 69 7.77 5.89 5.23
C THR A 69 7.95 4.85 4.13
N LEU A 70 7.14 4.95 3.06
CA LEU A 70 7.17 4.04 1.92
C LEU A 70 7.88 4.67 0.73
N GLU A 71 8.90 3.99 0.20
CA GLU A 71 9.57 4.36 -1.05
C GLU A 71 9.22 3.36 -2.16
N SER A 72 8.96 3.89 -3.37
CA SER A 72 8.60 3.09 -4.53
C SER A 72 9.80 2.30 -5.05
N LEU A 73 9.59 1.01 -5.31
CA LEU A 73 10.59 0.14 -5.92
C LEU A 73 10.29 0.04 -7.43
N PRO A 74 11.14 0.62 -8.32
CA PRO A 74 10.81 0.89 -9.72
C PRO A 74 10.38 -0.30 -10.59
N THR A 75 10.69 -1.53 -10.18
CA THR A 75 10.40 -2.77 -10.93
C THR A 75 9.47 -3.73 -10.20
N ALA A 76 8.97 -3.37 -9.02
CA ALA A 76 8.23 -4.29 -8.17
C ALA A 76 6.71 -4.08 -8.25
N SER A 77 6.19 -4.00 -9.47
CA SER A 77 4.74 -4.03 -9.70
C SER A 77 4.35 -5.17 -10.64
N ILE A 78 3.32 -5.91 -10.24
CA ILE A 78 2.80 -7.06 -11.00
C ILE A 78 1.36 -6.75 -11.38
N SER A 79 1.06 -6.86 -12.67
CA SER A 79 -0.31 -6.75 -13.18
C SER A 79 -1.06 -8.06 -12.93
N VAL A 80 -2.27 -7.97 -12.34
CA VAL A 80 -3.10 -9.12 -11.98
C VAL A 80 -4.45 -9.02 -12.69
N SER A 81 -4.82 -10.07 -13.44
CA SER A 81 -6.14 -10.19 -14.05
C SER A 81 -7.05 -11.04 -13.17
N GLY A 82 -8.20 -10.48 -12.74
CA GLY A 82 -9.20 -11.20 -11.93
C GLY A 82 -8.98 -11.20 -10.41
N LEU A 83 -8.97 -10.02 -9.78
CA LEU A 83 -8.83 -9.79 -8.32
C LEU A 83 -10.02 -10.31 -7.46
N GLN A 84 -10.60 -11.48 -7.77
CA GLN A 84 -11.67 -12.04 -6.91
C GLN A 84 -11.14 -12.89 -5.76
N ASP A 85 -9.90 -13.40 -5.82
CA ASP A 85 -9.27 -14.04 -4.67
C ASP A 85 -7.74 -14.02 -4.81
N LEU A 86 -7.09 -13.10 -4.10
CA LEU A 86 -5.63 -13.02 -4.03
C LEU A 86 -5.20 -13.41 -2.61
N VAL A 87 -4.83 -14.67 -2.44
CA VAL A 87 -4.17 -15.15 -1.23
C VAL A 87 -2.66 -14.93 -1.41
N LEU A 88 -2.11 -13.95 -0.70
CA LEU A 88 -0.66 -13.77 -0.59
C LEU A 88 -0.13 -14.89 0.32
N TYR A 89 0.55 -15.89 -0.25
CA TYR A 89 1.28 -16.87 0.54
C TYR A 89 2.54 -16.20 1.11
N GLN A 90 2.64 -16.22 2.44
CA GLN A 90 3.86 -15.86 3.19
C GLN A 90 4.72 -17.11 3.36
#